data_AF-A0A950FHI8-F1
#
_entry.id   AF-A0A950FHI8-F1
#
_cell.length_a   1.000
_cell.length_b   1.000
_cell.length_c   1.000
_cell.angle_alpha   90.00
_cell.angle_beta   90.00
_cell.angle_gamma   90.00
#
_symmetry.space_group_name_H-M   'P 1'
#
loop_
_entity.id
_entity.type
_entity.pdbx_description
1 polymer ?
#
loop_
_entity_poly.entity_id
_entity_poly.type
_entity_poly.pdbx_seq_one_letter_code
_entity_poly.pdbx_strand_id
1 'polypeptide(L)'
;DLRFPTVQLENVYILPGIPQIFEVKLLALLGRFATDPYYIRTIYTSAGEGTIAEYLNICLRSYPELLLGSYPRIGDPEYRVKLTLESKDRKYVERAFDHLIELLPREIVVKVE
;
A
#
# COMPACT_ATOMS: atom_id res chain seq x y z
N ASP A 1 -1.20 -4.78 32.39
CA ASP A 1 -1.46 -3.37 32.71
C ASP A 1 -0.13 -2.66 32.97
N LEU A 2 0.39 -1.90 32.00
CA LEU A 2 1.71 -1.26 32.05
C LEU A 2 1.57 0.17 32.60
N ARG A 3 1.73 0.31 33.92
CA ARG A 3 1.44 1.54 34.69
C ARG A 3 2.57 2.58 34.68
N PHE A 4 3.02 3.01 33.51
CA PHE A 4 3.88 4.20 33.41
C PHE A 4 3.49 5.03 32.17
N PRO A 5 3.63 6.37 32.20
CA PRO A 5 3.25 7.20 31.08
C PRO A 5 4.16 6.99 29.87
N THR A 6 3.63 7.17 28.65
CA THR A 6 4.47 7.32 27.45
C THR A 6 5.09 8.71 27.48
N VAL A 7 6.42 8.81 27.35
CA VAL A 7 7.11 10.09 27.28
C VAL A 7 6.94 10.68 25.87
N GLN A 8 6.49 11.93 25.81
CA GLN A 8 6.30 12.68 24.57
C GLN A 8 7.04 14.01 24.68
N LEU A 9 7.81 14.35 23.65
CA LEU A 9 8.42 15.65 23.47
C LEU A 9 7.91 16.19 22.13
N GLU A 10 7.04 17.22 22.17
CA GLU A 10 6.36 17.75 20.99
C GLU A 10 5.67 16.63 20.17
N ASN A 11 6.07 16.41 18.91
CA ASN A 11 5.56 15.34 18.04
C ASN A 11 6.36 14.03 18.12
N VAL A 12 7.32 13.93 19.05
CA VAL A 12 8.19 12.76 19.23
C VAL A 12 7.72 11.92 20.42
N TYR A 13 7.47 10.64 20.17
CA TYR A 13 7.05 9.66 21.19
C TYR A 13 8.20 8.69 21.48
N ILE A 14 8.61 8.60 22.74
CA ILE A 14 9.69 7.71 23.18
C ILE A 14 9.06 6.40 23.65
N LEU A 15 9.33 5.31 22.93
CA LEU A 15 8.82 3.98 23.23
C LEU A 15 9.92 3.08 23.83
N PRO A 16 9.53 2.14 24.71
CA PRO A 16 10.49 1.23 25.34
C PRO A 16 11.04 0.21 24.33
N GLY A 17 12.30 -0.20 24.54
CA GLY A 17 12.98 -1.14 23.62
C GLY A 17 12.58 -2.61 23.78
N ILE A 18 11.87 -2.97 24.86
CA ILE A 18 11.39 -4.35 25.06
C ILE A 18 10.17 -4.59 24.15
N PRO A 19 10.21 -5.54 23.19
CA PRO A 19 9.18 -5.69 22.15
C PRO A 19 7.75 -5.81 22.70
N GLN A 20 7.55 -6.59 23.75
CA GLN A 20 6.23 -6.81 24.36
C GLN A 20 5.65 -5.52 24.96
N ILE A 21 6.52 -4.65 25.51
CA ILE A 21 6.10 -3.36 26.07
C ILE A 21 5.88 -2.36 24.94
N PHE A 22 6.74 -2.37 23.92
CA PHE A 22 6.62 -1.54 22.72
C PHE A 22 5.26 -1.77 22.05
N GLU A 23 4.88 -3.02 21.81
CA GLU A 23 3.64 -3.38 21.12
C GLU A 23 2.41 -2.84 21.85
N VAL A 24 2.31 -3.09 23.16
CA VAL A 24 1.20 -2.58 23.99
C VAL A 24 1.15 -1.05 23.97
N LYS A 25 2.30 -0.39 24.05
CA LYS A 25 2.40 1.08 24.04
C LYS A 25 2.05 1.68 22.68
N LEU A 26 2.51 1.07 21.60
CA LEU A 26 2.22 1.50 20.24
C LEU A 26 0.72 1.39 19.97
N LEU A 27 0.11 0.24 20.27
CA LEU A 27 -1.33 0.02 20.09
C LEU A 27 -2.18 1.06 20.84
N ALA A 28 -1.78 1.43 22.07
CA ALA A 28 -2.45 2.47 22.84
C ALA A 28 -2.33 3.88 22.24
N LEU A 29 -1.33 4.12 21.37
CA LEU A 29 -1.11 5.40 20.70
C LEU A 29 -1.70 5.45 19.29
N LEU A 30 -1.92 4.31 18.61
CA LEU A 30 -2.35 4.25 17.21
C LEU A 30 -3.56 5.15 16.92
N GLY A 31 -4.56 5.17 17.81
CA GLY A 31 -5.75 6.01 17.66
C GLY A 31 -5.47 7.51 17.59
N ARG A 32 -4.32 7.98 18.12
CA ARG A 32 -3.90 9.39 18.04
C ARG A 32 -3.32 9.76 16.67
N PHE A 33 -2.87 8.77 15.91
CA PHE A 33 -2.32 8.93 14.56
C PHE A 33 -3.31 8.50 13.48
N ALA A 34 -4.56 8.22 13.86
CA ALA A 34 -5.60 7.87 12.90
C ALA A 34 -5.80 9.04 11.93
N THR A 35 -5.67 8.74 10.64
CA THR A 35 -6.03 9.64 9.55
C THR A 35 -7.09 8.96 8.70
N ASP A 36 -7.68 9.69 7.74
CA ASP A 36 -8.61 9.07 6.80
C ASP A 36 -7.98 7.84 6.14
N PRO A 37 -8.66 6.68 6.19
CA PRO A 37 -8.09 5.44 5.66
C PRO A 37 -7.88 5.55 4.16
N TYR A 38 -6.81 4.93 3.67
CA TYR A 38 -6.64 4.71 2.24
C TYR A 38 -7.52 3.56 1.79
N TYR A 39 -8.15 3.73 0.63
CA TYR A 39 -8.74 2.65 -0.13
C TYR A 39 -7.66 2.07 -1.04
N ILE A 40 -7.51 0.75 -1.01
CA ILE A 40 -6.43 0.04 -1.70
C ILE A 40 -7.04 -1.00 -2.63
N ARG A 41 -6.52 -1.05 -3.86
CA ARG A 41 -6.69 -2.16 -4.80
C ARG A 41 -5.34 -2.76 -5.14
N THR A 42 -5.32 -4.06 -5.36
CA THR A 42 -4.10 -4.80 -5.66
C THR A 42 -4.24 -5.56 -6.96
N ILE A 43 -3.19 -5.54 -7.79
CA ILE A 43 -3.10 -6.34 -9.01
C ILE A 43 -1.82 -7.17 -8.93
N TYR A 44 -1.94 -8.48 -9.13
CA TYR A 44 -0.81 -9.39 -9.19
C TYR A 44 -0.53 -9.73 -10.63
N THR A 45 0.72 -9.59 -11.07
CA THR A 45 1.11 -9.81 -12.46
C THR A 45 2.17 -10.89 -12.60
N SER A 46 2.08 -11.68 -13.68
CA SER A 46 3.08 -12.67 -14.07
C SER A 46 4.22 -12.08 -14.91
N ALA A 47 4.11 -10.80 -15.28
CA ALA A 47 5.13 -10.05 -16.01
C ALA A 47 6.13 -9.37 -15.06
N GLY A 48 7.34 -9.10 -15.57
CA GLY A 48 8.33 -8.32 -14.83
C GLY A 48 8.01 -6.83 -14.87
N GLU A 49 8.57 -6.08 -13.91
CA GLU A 49 8.32 -4.64 -13.76
C GLU A 49 8.61 -3.84 -15.04
N GLY A 50 9.73 -4.10 -15.71
CA GLY A 50 10.08 -3.41 -16.95
C GLY A 50 9.07 -3.61 -18.09
N THR A 51 8.35 -4.73 -18.11
CA THR A 51 7.31 -5.01 -19.11
C THR A 51 6.03 -4.23 -18.83
N ILE A 52 5.71 -3.99 -17.55
CA ILE A 52 4.47 -3.31 -17.16
C ILE A 52 4.64 -1.80 -16.96
N ALA A 53 5.87 -1.31 -16.82
CA ALA A 53 6.19 0.08 -16.49
C ALA A 53 5.48 1.12 -17.38
N GLU A 54 5.38 0.87 -18.69
CA GLU A 54 4.71 1.81 -19.61
C GLU A 54 3.21 1.94 -19.31
N TYR A 55 2.52 0.83 -19.02
CA TYR A 55 1.10 0.87 -18.64
C TYR A 55 0.88 1.61 -17.32
N LEU A 56 1.79 1.45 -16.36
CA LEU A 56 1.77 2.17 -15.09
C LEU A 56 1.93 3.68 -15.32
N ASN A 57 2.87 4.07 -16.19
CA ASN A 57 3.09 5.48 -16.55
C ASN A 57 1.87 6.10 -17.24
N ILE A 58 1.22 5.37 -18.16
CA ILE A 58 -0.01 5.83 -18.81
C ILE A 58 -1.12 6.04 -17.76
N CYS A 59 -1.29 5.08 -16.85
CA CYS A 59 -2.28 5.20 -15.78
C CYS A 59 -2.01 6.42 -14.87
N LEU A 60 -0.76 6.63 -14.45
CA LEU A 60 -0.38 7.78 -13.61
C LEU A 60 -0.58 9.14 -14.30
N ARG A 61 -0.46 9.21 -15.64
CA ARG A 61 -0.80 10.43 -16.38
C ARG A 61 -2.30 10.74 -16.33
N SER A 62 -3.14 9.72 -16.40
CA SER A 62 -4.60 9.85 -16.28
C SER A 62 -5.07 10.07 -14.84
N TYR A 63 -4.32 9.54 -13.87
CA TYR A 63 -4.64 9.56 -12.45
C TYR A 63 -3.46 10.07 -11.60
N PRO A 64 -3.10 11.37 -11.69
CA PRO A 64 -1.90 11.92 -11.05
C PRO A 64 -1.92 11.92 -9.52
N GLU A 65 -3.10 11.85 -8.89
CA GLU A 65 -3.24 11.77 -7.43
C GLU A 65 -3.19 10.32 -6.88
N LEU A 66 -3.03 9.33 -7.77
CA LEU A 66 -2.97 7.92 -7.37
C LEU A 66 -1.61 7.62 -6.75
N LEU A 67 -1.61 6.95 -5.60
CA LEU A 67 -0.40 6.33 -5.06
C LEU A 67 -0.28 4.93 -5.69
N LEU A 68 0.58 4.79 -6.69
CA LEU A 68 0.83 3.53 -7.38
C LEU A 68 2.19 2.96 -6.98
N GLY A 69 2.20 1.75 -6.40
CA GLY A 69 3.41 1.04 -6.00
C GLY A 69 3.63 -0.25 -6.80
N SER A 70 4.88 -0.55 -7.16
CA SER A 70 5.32 -1.82 -7.75
C SER A 70 6.25 -2.57 -6.80
N TYR A 71 5.92 -3.83 -6.50
CA TYR A 71 6.69 -4.69 -5.60
C TYR A 71 7.05 -6.01 -6.29
N PRO A 72 8.22 -6.07 -6.97
CA PRO A 72 8.69 -7.32 -7.58
C PRO A 72 9.04 -8.35 -6.52
N ARG A 73 8.66 -9.61 -6.75
CA ARG A 73 8.94 -10.75 -5.87
C ARG A 73 9.75 -11.80 -6.61
N ILE A 74 10.98 -12.04 -6.16
CA ILE A 74 11.89 -12.99 -6.78
C ILE A 74 11.58 -14.40 -6.28
N GLY A 75 11.47 -15.36 -7.20
CA GLY A 75 11.31 -16.78 -6.87
C GLY A 75 9.91 -17.19 -6.42
N ASP A 76 8.92 -16.30 -6.53
CA ASP A 76 7.53 -16.64 -6.27
C ASP A 76 6.92 -17.34 -7.50
N PRO A 77 6.35 -18.55 -7.34
CA PRO A 77 5.76 -19.30 -8.46
C PRO A 77 4.38 -18.78 -8.88
N GLU A 78 3.71 -17.95 -8.07
CA GLU A 78 2.35 -17.48 -8.30
C GLU A 78 2.32 -16.17 -9.10
N TYR A 79 3.18 -15.20 -8.75
CA TYR A 79 3.26 -13.91 -9.45
C TYR A 79 4.66 -13.30 -9.37
N ARG A 80 4.97 -12.37 -10.29
CA ARG A 80 6.26 -11.68 -10.35
C ARG A 80 6.25 -10.28 -9.77
N VAL A 81 5.16 -9.53 -9.92
CA VAL A 81 5.03 -8.17 -9.36
C VAL A 81 3.66 -7.99 -8.74
N LYS A 82 3.63 -7.51 -7.49
CA LYS A 82 2.42 -7.00 -6.83
C LYS A 82 2.34 -5.50 -7.05
N LEU A 83 1.22 -5.03 -7.58
CA LEU A 83 0.92 -3.61 -7.75
C LEU A 83 -0.08 -3.19 -6.67
N THR A 84 0.16 -2.05 -6.01
CA THR A 84 -0.82 -1.43 -5.11
C THR A 84 -1.27 -0.09 -5.66
N LEU A 85 -2.58 0.14 -5.64
CA LEU A 85 -3.24 1.38 -6.03
C LEU A 85 -3.92 1.92 -4.80
N GLU A 86 -3.52 3.10 -4.33
CA GLU A 86 -4.02 3.66 -3.08
C GLU A 86 -4.52 5.09 -3.29
N SER A 87 -5.67 5.41 -2.70
CA SER A 87 -6.21 6.77 -2.68
C SER A 87 -7.08 6.99 -1.44
N LYS A 88 -7.21 8.25 -1.01
CA LYS A 88 -8.20 8.66 -0.01
C LYS A 88 -9.63 8.72 -0.57
N ASP A 89 -9.80 8.73 -1.89
CA ASP A 89 -11.11 8.66 -2.55
C ASP A 89 -11.34 7.25 -3.11
N ARG A 90 -12.32 6.54 -2.53
CA ARG A 90 -12.73 5.21 -2.99
C ARG A 90 -13.10 5.18 -4.46
N LYS A 91 -13.88 6.16 -4.94
CA LYS A 91 -14.31 6.16 -6.35
C LYS A 91 -13.14 6.44 -7.27
N TYR A 92 -12.16 7.22 -6.81
CA TYR A 92 -10.96 7.51 -7.59
C TYR A 92 -10.10 6.27 -7.78
N VAL A 93 -9.81 5.52 -6.70
CA VAL A 93 -9.01 4.29 -6.80
C VAL A 93 -9.70 3.23 -7.65
N GLU A 94 -11.04 3.10 -7.57
CA GLU A 94 -11.80 2.16 -8.40
C GLU A 94 -11.68 2.50 -9.90
N ARG A 95 -11.87 3.78 -10.28
CA ARG A 95 -11.70 4.20 -11.69
C ARG A 95 -10.28 3.99 -12.19
N ALA A 96 -9.28 4.29 -11.36
CA ALA A 96 -7.88 4.09 -11.71
C ALA A 96 -7.53 2.59 -11.85
N PHE A 97 -8.08 1.76 -10.97
CA PHE A 97 -7.98 0.30 -11.04
C PHE A 97 -8.58 -0.23 -12.34
N ASP A 98 -9.83 0.13 -12.65
CA ASP A 98 -10.51 -0.33 -13.86
C ASP A 98 -9.73 0.09 -15.11
N HIS A 99 -9.26 1.34 -15.14
CA HIS A 99 -8.44 1.84 -16.24
C HIS A 99 -7.13 1.06 -16.39
N LEU A 100 -6.42 0.76 -15.30
CA LEU A 100 -5.18 0.00 -15.37
C LEU A 100 -5.42 -1.45 -15.80
N ILE A 101 -6.53 -2.06 -15.37
CA ILE A 101 -6.93 -3.40 -15.84
C ILE A 101 -7.23 -3.42 -17.34
N GLU A 102 -7.82 -2.35 -17.88
CA GLU A 102 -8.05 -2.22 -19.32
C GLU A 102 -6.75 -2.03 -20.12
N LEU A 103 -5.76 -1.36 -19.55
CA LEU A 103 -4.45 -1.14 -20.19
C LEU A 103 -3.56 -2.39 -20.17
N LEU A 104 -3.61 -3.17 -19.08
CA LEU A 104 -2.76 -4.34 -18.93
C LEU A 104 -3.22 -5.48 -19.86
N PRO A 105 -2.30 -6.20 -20.51
CA PRO A 105 -2.63 -7.45 -21.19
C PRO A 105 -3.29 -8.44 -20.23
N ARG A 106 -4.42 -9.04 -20.61
CA ARG A 106 -5.21 -9.89 -19.70
C ARG A 106 -4.44 -11.12 -19.26
N GLU A 107 -3.55 -11.63 -20.10
CA GLU A 107 -2.77 -12.85 -19.88
C GLU A 107 -1.72 -12.66 -18.78
N ILE A 108 -1.34 -11.42 -18.49
CA ILE A 108 -0.35 -11.12 -17.46
C ILE A 108 -0.97 -10.86 -16.09
N VAL A 109 -2.30 -10.67 -16.00
CA VAL A 109 -3.00 -10.45 -14.73
C VAL A 109 -3.32 -11.81 -14.11
N VAL A 110 -2.71 -12.09 -12.95
CA VAL A 110 -2.88 -13.36 -12.24
C VAL A 110 -4.13 -13.33 -11.35
N LYS A 111 -4.25 -12.27 -10.54
CA LYS A 111 -5.39 -12.04 -9.66
C LYS A 111 -5.49 -10.57 -9.26
N VAL A 112 -6.64 -10.18 -8.72
CA VAL A 112 -6.93 -8.82 -8.22
C VAL A 112 -7.58 -8.89 -6.84
N GLU A 113 -7.30 -7.88 -6.00
CA GLU A 113 -7.86 -7.72 -4.66
C GLU A 113 -8.31 -6.26 -4.43
#